data_AF-A0A399HXQ1-F1
#
_entry.id   AF-A0A399HXQ1-F1
#
_cell.length_a   1.000
_cell.length_b   1.000
_cell.length_c   1.000
_cell.angle_alpha   90.00
_cell.angle_beta   90.00
_cell.angle_gamma   90.00
#
_symmetry.space_group_name_H-M   'P 1'
#
loop_
_entity.id
_entity.type
_entity.pdbx_description
1 polymer ?
#
loop_
_entity_poly.entity_id
_entity_poly.type
_entity_poly.pdbx_seq_one_letter_code
_entity_poly.pdbx_strand_id
1 'polypeptide(L)'
;MNWNIEVKKLPGPDRKKWLYLDDREHVSPDGKRLALIYSIAEISMGWDIGQLALFEGSPQDPKPLFIEPELRVMGYCQNMPWLDNSTCVFSAYMWDGKKTQIPFLILDIENKSFAFYPIMNSCMSTLSTATDGWTIKETTRDERFQCHHNEPVRKHEIKWYSWLEVSQGKNDYWAGRLGTAT
;
A
#
# COMPACT_ATOMS: atom_id res chain seq x y z
N MET A 1 -7.46 17.46 11.04
CA MET A 1 -7.23 16.90 12.39
C MET A 1 -5.99 16.05 12.28
N ASN A 2 -4.98 16.24 13.13
CA ASN A 2 -3.75 15.46 13.07
C ASN A 2 -3.82 14.35 14.12
N TRP A 3 -3.46 13.13 13.74
CA TRP A 3 -3.38 12.00 14.65
C TRP A 3 -2.14 12.13 15.54
N ASN A 4 -2.28 11.90 16.85
CA ASN A 4 -1.20 12.03 17.84
C ASN A 4 -0.28 10.80 17.83
N ILE A 5 0.50 10.65 16.76
CA ILE A 5 1.39 9.51 16.55
C ILE A 5 2.84 9.95 16.77
N GLU A 6 3.52 9.29 17.70
CA GLU A 6 4.96 9.46 17.88
C GLU A 6 5.74 8.67 16.83
N VAL A 7 5.85 9.20 15.61
CA VAL A 7 6.51 8.54 14.46
C VAL A 7 7.95 8.08 14.79
N LYS A 8 8.67 8.83 15.64
CA LYS A 8 10.01 8.45 16.12
C LYS A 8 10.08 7.12 16.89
N LYS A 9 8.96 6.62 17.38
CA LYS A 9 8.84 5.33 18.08
C LYS A 9 8.48 4.18 17.15
N LEU A 10 8.10 4.47 15.90
CA LEU A 10 7.83 3.45 14.89
C LEU A 10 9.15 2.84 14.39
N PRO A 11 9.15 1.55 14.04
CA PRO A 11 10.35 0.90 13.51
C PRO A 11 10.71 1.51 12.16
N GLY A 12 11.99 1.78 11.92
CA GLY A 12 12.37 2.47 10.68
C GLY A 12 13.80 2.98 10.66
N PRO A 13 14.18 3.69 9.58
CA PRO A 13 15.48 4.31 9.51
C PRO A 13 15.66 5.33 10.64
N ASP A 14 16.90 5.53 11.07
CA ASP A 14 17.22 6.58 12.03
C ASP A 14 16.97 7.95 11.40
N ARG A 15 15.81 8.52 11.71
CA ARG A 15 15.32 9.80 11.15
C ARG A 15 16.26 10.97 11.41
N LYS A 16 17.19 10.87 12.37
CA LYS A 16 18.20 11.91 12.62
C LYS A 16 19.28 11.96 11.54
N LYS A 17 19.45 10.86 10.78
CA LYS A 17 20.48 10.73 9.75
C LYS A 17 20.00 11.16 8.35
N TRP A 18 18.71 11.39 8.19
CA TRP A 18 18.10 11.69 6.89
C TRP A 18 17.51 13.09 6.92
N LEU A 19 18.01 13.95 6.03
CA LEU A 19 17.43 15.27 5.81
C LEU A 19 16.16 15.10 4.96
N TYR A 20 15.14 15.90 5.25
CA TYR A 20 13.90 15.99 4.46
C TYR A 20 13.06 14.71 4.38
N LEU A 21 12.84 14.04 5.52
CA LEU A 21 11.81 13.01 5.61
C LEU A 21 10.41 13.65 5.67
N ASP A 22 9.49 13.12 4.89
CA ASP A 22 8.06 13.47 4.90
C ASP A 22 7.24 12.34 5.55
N ASP A 23 6.06 12.66 6.06
CA ASP A 23 5.09 11.71 6.59
C ASP A 23 3.69 12.07 6.05
N ARG A 24 2.89 11.06 5.70
CA ARG A 24 1.56 11.27 5.09
C ARG A 24 0.47 10.49 5.77
N GLU A 25 -0.52 11.23 6.21
CA GLU A 25 -1.72 10.72 6.85
C GLU A 25 -2.85 10.55 5.84
N HIS A 26 -3.44 9.36 5.81
CA HIS A 26 -4.63 9.05 5.04
C HIS A 26 -5.70 8.50 5.98
N VAL A 27 -6.68 9.34 6.33
CA VAL A 27 -7.76 8.98 7.24
C VAL A 27 -8.86 8.22 6.49
N SER A 28 -9.44 7.18 7.11
CA SER A 28 -10.57 6.44 6.55
C SER A 28 -11.81 7.33 6.40
N PRO A 29 -12.76 6.99 5.50
CA PRO A 29 -13.94 7.82 5.28
C PRO A 29 -14.80 8.05 6.54
N ASP A 30 -14.84 7.07 7.45
CA ASP A 30 -15.54 7.16 8.73
C ASP A 30 -14.73 7.86 9.84
N GLY A 31 -13.48 8.25 9.58
CA GLY A 31 -12.60 8.93 10.53
C GLY A 31 -12.04 8.04 11.65
N LYS A 32 -12.30 6.72 11.65
CA LYS A 32 -11.92 5.82 12.75
C LYS A 32 -10.58 5.12 12.57
N ARG A 33 -10.00 5.23 11.39
CA ARG A 33 -8.74 4.58 11.04
C ARG A 33 -7.83 5.55 10.30
N LEU A 34 -6.53 5.28 10.41
CA LEU A 34 -5.49 6.03 9.73
C LEU A 34 -4.54 5.05 9.07
N ALA A 35 -4.23 5.30 7.80
CA ALA A 35 -3.02 4.78 7.20
C ALA A 35 -1.95 5.90 7.18
N LEU A 36 -0.80 5.60 7.76
CA LEU A 36 0.35 6.48 7.83
C LEU A 36 1.46 5.91 6.96
N ILE A 37 1.90 6.69 5.97
CA ILE A 37 3.16 6.45 5.27
C ILE A 37 4.21 7.33 5.93
N TYR A 38 5.17 6.74 6.62
CA TYR A 38 6.16 7.49 7.40
C TYR A 38 7.59 7.26 6.91
N SER A 39 8.46 8.20 7.25
CA SER A 39 9.87 8.22 6.84
C SER A 39 10.00 8.16 5.32
N ILE A 40 9.18 8.95 4.61
CA ILE A 40 9.20 9.04 3.15
C ILE A 40 10.51 9.72 2.73
N ALA A 41 11.23 9.09 1.82
CA ALA A 41 12.46 9.62 1.24
C ALA A 41 12.52 9.31 -0.26
N GLU A 42 13.11 10.23 -1.02
CA GLU A 42 13.43 10.02 -2.42
C GLU A 42 14.62 9.04 -2.54
N ILE A 43 14.39 7.91 -3.21
CA ILE A 43 15.44 6.90 -3.44
C ILE A 43 16.00 6.93 -4.86
N SER A 44 15.28 7.56 -5.79
CA SER A 44 15.67 7.83 -7.16
C SER A 44 14.82 8.99 -7.67
N MET A 45 15.23 9.66 -8.75
CA MET A 45 14.55 10.83 -9.28
C MET A 45 13.06 10.54 -9.53
N GLY A 46 12.18 11.17 -8.74
CA GLY A 46 10.73 11.01 -8.79
C GLY A 46 10.18 9.75 -8.10
N TRP A 47 10.99 9.06 -7.31
CA TRP A 47 10.62 7.84 -6.57
C TRP A 47 10.78 8.06 -5.08
N ASP A 48 9.69 8.50 -4.46
CA ASP A 48 9.57 8.58 -3.01
C ASP A 48 9.00 7.29 -2.45
N ILE A 49 9.67 6.70 -1.46
CA ILE A 49 9.17 5.52 -0.75
C ILE A 49 9.15 5.76 0.75
N GLY A 50 8.17 5.19 1.42
CA GLY A 50 8.04 5.23 2.88
C GLY A 50 7.62 3.89 3.45
N GLN A 51 7.58 3.82 4.78
CA GLN A 51 7.09 2.67 5.54
C GLN A 51 5.61 2.82 5.83
N LEU A 52 4.89 1.71 5.93
CA LEU A 52 3.45 1.72 6.17
C LEU A 52 3.10 1.32 7.60
N ALA A 53 2.22 2.09 8.23
CA ALA A 53 1.56 1.75 9.47
C ALA A 53 0.05 2.04 9.38
N LEU A 54 -0.78 1.18 9.99
CA LEU A 54 -2.21 1.40 10.18
C LEU A 54 -2.52 1.58 11.65
N PHE A 55 -3.44 2.49 11.94
CA PHE A 55 -3.95 2.78 13.28
C PHE A 55 -5.47 2.78 13.28
N GLU A 56 -6.06 2.52 14.44
CA GLU A 56 -7.48 2.70 14.71
C GLU A 56 -7.74 3.52 15.97
N GLY A 57 -8.99 3.94 16.14
CA GLY A 57 -9.46 4.63 17.32
C GLY A 57 -9.69 6.11 17.04
N SER A 58 -9.24 6.96 17.95
CA SER A 58 -9.38 8.41 17.82
C SER A 58 -8.03 9.05 17.52
N PRO A 59 -8.00 10.24 16.89
CA PRO A 59 -6.76 10.97 16.69
C PRO A 59 -5.97 11.23 18.00
N GLN A 60 -6.64 11.25 19.15
CA GLN A 60 -6.04 11.54 20.45
C GLN A 60 -5.48 10.28 21.15
N ASP A 61 -6.03 9.10 20.82
CA ASP A 61 -5.61 7.80 21.34
C ASP A 61 -5.52 6.78 20.19
N PRO A 62 -4.53 6.92 19.30
CA PRO A 62 -4.37 6.04 18.17
C PRO A 62 -3.75 4.70 18.59
N LYS A 63 -4.38 3.60 18.22
CA LYS A 63 -3.90 2.24 18.52
C LYS A 63 -3.31 1.61 17.27
N PRO A 64 -2.09 1.06 17.31
CA PRO A 64 -1.49 0.42 16.15
C PRO A 64 -2.24 -0.85 15.79
N LEU A 65 -2.64 -0.96 14.53
CA LEU A 65 -3.27 -2.16 13.95
C LEU A 65 -2.27 -3.01 13.18
N PHE A 66 -1.45 -2.37 12.36
CA PHE A 66 -0.50 -3.02 11.48
C PHE A 66 0.74 -2.13 11.37
N ILE A 67 1.91 -2.68 11.67
CA ILE A 67 3.19 -2.00 11.50
C ILE A 67 4.14 -3.02 10.90
N GLU A 68 4.51 -2.84 9.65
CA GLU A 68 5.37 -3.78 8.95
C GLU A 68 6.58 -3.03 8.36
N PRO A 69 7.73 -3.03 9.05
CA PRO A 69 8.88 -2.23 8.65
C PRO A 69 9.50 -2.65 7.33
N GLU A 70 9.28 -3.90 6.89
CA GLU A 70 9.78 -4.37 5.61
C GLU A 70 8.86 -4.03 4.44
N LEU A 71 7.61 -3.60 4.68
CA LEU A 71 6.66 -3.28 3.63
C LEU A 71 6.78 -1.79 3.30
N ARG A 72 7.42 -1.52 2.17
CA ARG A 72 7.59 -0.16 1.66
C ARG A 72 6.53 0.13 0.62
N VAL A 73 6.05 1.36 0.60
CA VAL A 73 5.05 1.83 -0.36
C VAL A 73 5.51 3.16 -0.96
N MET A 74 4.98 3.49 -2.14
CA MET A 74 5.23 4.79 -2.77
C MET A 74 4.68 5.91 -1.87
N GLY A 75 5.54 6.88 -1.53
CA GLY A 75 5.21 8.03 -0.68
C GLY A 75 4.25 9.01 -1.35
N TYR A 76 4.34 9.15 -2.68
CA TYR A 76 3.30 9.82 -3.47
C TYR A 76 2.25 8.82 -3.93
N CYS A 77 1.24 8.61 -3.09
CA CYS A 77 -0.05 8.12 -3.56
C CYS A 77 -0.85 9.34 -4.04
N GLN A 78 -0.96 9.57 -5.35
CA GLN A 78 -1.81 10.65 -5.90
C GLN A 78 -3.30 10.46 -5.58
N ASN A 79 -3.67 9.34 -4.98
CA ASN A 79 -5.03 8.89 -4.80
C ASN A 79 -5.31 8.54 -3.33
N MET A 80 -6.57 8.69 -2.92
CA MET A 80 -7.05 8.29 -1.61
C MET A 80 -6.91 6.77 -1.47
N PRO A 81 -6.10 6.25 -0.51
CA PRO A 81 -5.81 4.82 -0.45
C PRO A 81 -7.02 4.01 0.02
N TRP A 82 -8.04 4.64 0.60
CA TRP A 82 -9.24 3.97 1.10
C TRP A 82 -10.24 3.70 -0.02
N LEU A 83 -10.58 2.44 -0.24
CA LEU A 83 -11.66 2.04 -1.15
C LEU A 83 -13.03 2.07 -0.47
N ASP A 84 -13.01 1.80 0.83
CA ASP A 84 -14.14 1.80 1.75
C ASP A 84 -13.60 2.03 3.18
N ASN A 85 -14.41 1.77 4.22
CA ASN A 85 -13.97 1.98 5.60
C ASN A 85 -12.94 0.95 6.10
N SER A 86 -12.79 -0.18 5.41
CA SER A 86 -12.06 -1.38 5.85
C SER A 86 -10.94 -1.82 4.89
N THR A 87 -10.89 -1.28 3.68
CA THR A 87 -9.94 -1.67 2.64
C THR A 87 -9.04 -0.49 2.24
N CYS A 88 -7.73 -0.69 2.34
CA CYS A 88 -6.73 0.24 1.81
C CYS A 88 -5.99 -0.34 0.61
N VAL A 89 -5.54 0.53 -0.29
CA VAL A 89 -4.72 0.19 -1.46
C VAL A 89 -3.55 1.14 -1.55
N PHE A 90 -2.36 0.57 -1.68
CA PHE A 90 -1.12 1.30 -1.88
C PHE A 90 -0.39 0.75 -3.10
N SER A 91 0.56 1.52 -3.61
CA SER A 91 1.56 1.00 -4.56
C SER A 91 2.75 0.49 -3.76
N ALA A 92 2.94 -0.83 -3.73
CA ALA A 92 4.03 -1.45 -2.98
C ALA A 92 5.35 -1.25 -3.72
N TYR A 93 6.42 -0.92 -3.00
CA TYR A 93 7.77 -0.94 -3.58
C TYR A 93 8.42 -2.31 -3.37
N MET A 94 8.57 -3.08 -4.44
CA MET A 94 9.16 -4.41 -4.41
C MET A 94 10.51 -4.41 -5.14
N TRP A 95 11.59 -4.78 -4.44
CA TRP A 95 12.94 -4.93 -5.00
C TRP A 95 13.54 -6.29 -4.62
N ASP A 96 13.99 -7.08 -5.59
CA ASP A 96 14.62 -8.40 -5.37
C ASP A 96 16.17 -8.37 -5.45
N GLY A 97 16.78 -7.17 -5.60
CA GLY A 97 18.21 -7.03 -5.85
C GLY A 97 18.58 -6.85 -7.33
N LYS A 98 17.65 -7.10 -8.26
CA LYS A 98 17.87 -7.03 -9.72
C LYS A 98 16.79 -6.25 -10.44
N LYS A 99 15.54 -6.37 -10.01
CA LYS A 99 14.35 -5.81 -10.64
C LYS A 99 13.48 -5.12 -9.60
N THR A 100 12.91 -3.99 -10.02
CA THR A 100 11.90 -3.27 -9.26
C THR A 100 10.54 -3.56 -9.86
N GLN A 101 9.56 -3.88 -9.02
CA GLN A 101 8.16 -3.95 -9.40
C GLN A 101 7.31 -3.16 -8.42
N ILE A 102 6.20 -2.63 -8.93
CA ILE A 102 5.29 -1.77 -8.17
C ILE A 102 3.87 -2.30 -8.32
N PRO A 103 3.51 -3.40 -7.62
CA PRO A 103 2.16 -3.93 -7.61
C PRO A 103 1.23 -3.10 -6.70
N PHE A 104 -0.08 -3.32 -6.84
CA PHE A 104 -0.97 -2.92 -5.76
C PHE A 104 -0.72 -3.81 -4.54
N LEU A 105 -0.61 -3.16 -3.38
CA LEU A 105 -0.79 -3.77 -2.07
C LEU A 105 -2.21 -3.45 -1.61
N ILE A 106 -3.03 -4.49 -1.45
CA ILE A 106 -4.39 -4.39 -0.95
C ILE A 106 -4.39 -4.89 0.48
N LEU A 107 -4.93 -4.09 1.40
CA LEU A 107 -5.03 -4.41 2.83
C LEU A 107 -6.50 -4.49 3.20
N ASP A 108 -6.91 -5.65 3.73
CA ASP A 108 -8.21 -5.87 4.34
C ASP A 108 -8.05 -5.83 5.86
N ILE A 109 -8.58 -4.78 6.47
CA ILE A 109 -8.42 -4.49 7.90
C ILE A 109 -9.35 -5.36 8.74
N GLU A 110 -10.53 -5.71 8.23
CA GLU A 110 -11.49 -6.52 8.97
C GLU A 110 -10.99 -7.96 9.10
N ASN A 111 -10.46 -8.52 8.02
CA ASN A 111 -9.93 -9.88 7.99
C ASN A 111 -8.46 -9.97 8.42
N LYS A 112 -7.80 -8.83 8.67
CA LYS A 112 -6.36 -8.73 8.98
C LYS A 112 -5.51 -9.48 7.95
N SER A 113 -5.86 -9.26 6.68
CA SER A 113 -5.21 -9.89 5.55
C SER A 113 -4.70 -8.86 4.55
N PHE A 114 -3.82 -9.29 3.68
CA PHE A 114 -3.29 -8.48 2.60
C PHE A 114 -3.12 -9.31 1.34
N ALA A 115 -2.98 -8.63 0.21
CA ALA A 115 -2.64 -9.24 -1.06
C ALA A 115 -1.78 -8.32 -1.92
N PHE A 116 -0.98 -8.92 -2.80
CA PHE A 116 -0.35 -8.22 -3.90
C PHE A 116 -1.12 -8.52 -5.19
N TYR A 117 -1.59 -7.48 -5.88
CA TYR A 117 -2.17 -7.64 -7.22
C TYR A 117 -1.13 -7.28 -8.29
N PRO A 118 -0.79 -8.21 -9.20
CA PRO A 118 0.31 -8.03 -10.14
C PRO A 118 -0.10 -7.13 -11.31
N ILE A 119 0.03 -5.82 -11.12
CA ILE A 119 0.04 -4.83 -12.20
C ILE A 119 1.45 -4.27 -12.37
N MET A 120 1.82 -3.95 -13.61
CA MET A 120 3.08 -3.25 -13.87
C MET A 120 2.89 -1.76 -13.58
N ASN A 121 3.58 -1.26 -12.55
CA ASN A 121 3.63 0.15 -12.18
C ASN A 121 2.30 0.75 -11.70
N SER A 122 1.78 0.24 -10.58
CA SER A 122 0.50 0.66 -9.99
C SER A 122 0.43 2.14 -9.60
N CYS A 123 1.56 2.87 -9.54
CA CYS A 123 1.56 4.29 -9.16
C CYS A 123 0.80 5.19 -10.16
N MET A 124 0.54 4.70 -11.38
CA MET A 124 -0.26 5.39 -12.41
C MET A 124 -1.72 4.91 -12.45
N SER A 125 -2.15 4.16 -11.45
CA SER A 125 -3.48 3.54 -11.40
C SER A 125 -4.09 3.61 -10.00
N THR A 126 -5.43 3.53 -9.95
CA THR A 126 -6.19 3.29 -8.72
C THR A 126 -7.09 2.09 -8.88
N LEU A 127 -7.58 1.62 -7.74
CA LEU A 127 -8.74 0.75 -7.68
C LEU A 127 -9.96 1.60 -7.34
N SER A 128 -11.09 1.29 -7.97
CA SER A 128 -12.39 1.89 -7.69
C SER A 128 -13.39 0.79 -7.36
N THR A 129 -14.27 1.02 -6.39
CA THR A 129 -15.25 0.03 -5.93
C THR A 129 -16.24 -0.32 -7.03
N ALA A 130 -16.51 -1.62 -7.20
CA ALA A 130 -17.46 -2.20 -8.14
C ALA A 130 -18.30 -3.29 -7.44
N THR A 131 -19.34 -3.81 -8.12
CA THR A 131 -20.30 -4.76 -7.54
C THR A 131 -19.67 -6.05 -7.01
N ASP A 132 -18.62 -6.57 -7.66
CA ASP A 132 -17.95 -7.84 -7.30
C ASP A 132 -16.42 -7.67 -7.12
N GLY A 133 -16.01 -6.56 -6.50
CA GLY A 133 -14.62 -6.25 -6.24
C GLY A 133 -14.28 -4.83 -6.67
N TRP A 134 -13.26 -4.69 -7.51
CA TRP A 134 -12.77 -3.39 -7.92
C TRP A 134 -12.55 -3.31 -9.42
N THR A 135 -12.35 -2.10 -9.90
CA THR A 135 -11.98 -1.82 -11.29
C THR A 135 -10.77 -0.92 -11.32
N ILE A 136 -9.79 -1.28 -12.14
CA ILE A 136 -8.56 -0.51 -12.32
C ILE A 136 -8.89 0.77 -13.10
N LYS A 137 -8.42 1.91 -12.60
CA LYS A 137 -8.51 3.21 -13.27
C LYS A 137 -7.10 3.78 -13.42
N GLU A 138 -6.58 3.73 -14.64
CA GLU A 138 -5.35 4.46 -14.99
C GLU A 138 -5.60 5.97 -14.86
N THR A 139 -4.76 6.66 -14.08
CA THR A 139 -4.80 8.12 -13.90
C THR A 139 -3.91 8.84 -14.90
N THR A 140 -2.84 8.17 -15.34
CA THR A 140 -1.93 8.64 -16.39
C THR A 140 -1.61 7.47 -17.31
N ARG A 141 -1.77 7.65 -18.61
CA ARG A 141 -1.44 6.63 -19.60
C ARG A 141 0.06 6.68 -19.92
N ASP A 142 0.75 5.57 -19.69
CA ASP A 142 2.11 5.35 -20.19
C ASP A 142 2.08 4.29 -21.28
N GLU A 143 2.37 4.71 -22.52
CA GLU A 143 2.27 3.86 -23.70
C GLU A 143 3.27 2.70 -23.71
N ARG A 144 4.29 2.72 -22.83
CA ARG A 144 5.27 1.64 -22.71
C ARG A 144 4.71 0.40 -22.01
N PHE A 145 3.60 0.53 -21.30
CA PHE A 145 2.99 -0.55 -20.52
C PHE A 145 1.63 -0.98 -21.07
N GLN A 146 1.23 -2.21 -20.78
CA GLN A 146 -0.11 -2.70 -21.12
C GLN A 146 -1.19 -1.82 -20.47
N CYS A 147 -2.30 -1.61 -21.18
CA CYS A 147 -3.46 -0.93 -20.61
C CYS A 147 -4.29 -1.90 -19.78
N HIS A 148 -4.53 -1.53 -18.52
CA HIS A 148 -5.37 -2.23 -17.56
C HIS A 148 -6.62 -1.40 -17.21
N HIS A 149 -6.83 -0.23 -17.84
CA HIS A 149 -7.99 0.61 -17.55
C HIS A 149 -9.32 -0.16 -17.77
N ASN A 150 -10.20 -0.11 -16.77
CA ASN A 150 -11.46 -0.88 -16.68
C ASN A 150 -11.32 -2.40 -16.51
N GLU A 151 -10.11 -2.93 -16.29
CA GLU A 151 -9.93 -4.34 -15.93
C GLU A 151 -10.55 -4.62 -14.54
N PRO A 152 -11.36 -5.69 -14.39
CA PRO A 152 -11.92 -6.07 -13.11
C PRO A 152 -10.85 -6.72 -12.23
N VAL A 153 -10.86 -6.38 -10.94
CA VAL A 153 -10.08 -7.05 -9.90
C VAL A 153 -11.07 -7.72 -8.95
N ARG A 154 -11.22 -9.04 -9.08
CA ARG A 154 -12.20 -9.80 -8.29
C ARG A 154 -11.58 -10.31 -7.00
N LYS A 155 -12.20 -10.02 -5.86
CA LYS A 155 -11.66 -10.37 -4.54
C LYS A 155 -11.35 -11.87 -4.39
N HIS A 156 -12.18 -12.73 -4.98
CA HIS A 156 -12.07 -14.19 -4.87
C HIS A 156 -10.97 -14.81 -5.76
N GLU A 157 -10.47 -14.06 -6.74
CA GLU A 157 -9.37 -14.49 -7.62
C GLU A 157 -7.99 -14.10 -7.05
N ILE A 158 -7.97 -13.29 -5.99
CA ILE A 158 -6.76 -12.81 -5.34
C ILE A 158 -6.34 -13.79 -4.26
N LYS A 159 -5.05 -14.13 -4.22
CA LYS A 159 -4.47 -14.86 -3.10
C LYS A 159 -4.20 -13.91 -1.93
N TRP A 160 -4.92 -14.14 -0.84
CA TRP A 160 -4.80 -13.42 0.41
C TRP A 160 -3.82 -14.09 1.36
N TYR A 161 -3.11 -13.28 2.14
CA TYR A 161 -2.19 -13.69 3.18
C TYR A 161 -2.61 -13.03 4.49
N SER A 162 -2.39 -13.70 5.62
CA SER A 162 -2.49 -13.06 6.93
C SER A 162 -1.43 -11.96 7.07
N TRP A 163 -1.69 -10.92 7.85
CA TRP A 163 -0.67 -9.91 8.17
C TRP A 163 0.62 -10.47 8.78
N LEU A 164 0.59 -11.68 9.32
CA LEU A 164 1.79 -12.36 9.85
C LEU A 164 2.66 -13.01 8.75
N GLU A 165 2.17 -13.06 7.51
CA GLU A 165 2.77 -13.79 6.40
C GLU A 165 3.40 -12.85 5.36
N VAL A 166 3.80 -11.64 5.75
CA VAL A 166 4.36 -10.63 4.84
C VAL A 166 5.53 -11.19 4.03
N SER A 167 6.50 -11.83 4.69
CA SER A 167 7.66 -12.42 3.99
C SER A 167 7.23 -13.52 3.02
N GLN A 168 6.23 -14.32 3.36
CA GLN A 168 5.69 -15.35 2.47
C GLN A 168 4.98 -14.75 1.26
N GLY A 169 4.13 -13.74 1.46
CA GLY A 169 3.45 -13.03 0.38
C GLY A 169 4.43 -12.37 -0.59
N LYS A 170 5.52 -11.79 -0.10
CA LYS A 170 6.61 -11.26 -0.93
C LYS A 170 7.33 -12.36 -1.73
N ASN A 171 7.63 -13.49 -1.09
CA ASN A 171 8.28 -14.62 -1.76
C ASN A 171 7.38 -15.19 -2.87
N ASP A 172 6.08 -15.31 -2.62
CA ASP A 172 5.12 -15.78 -3.60
C ASP A 172 4.91 -14.77 -4.74
N TYR A 173 4.98 -13.47 -4.47
CA TYR A 173 5.00 -12.45 -5.51
C TYR A 173 6.15 -12.69 -6.50
N TRP A 174 7.38 -12.80 -6.00
CA TRP A 174 8.55 -12.99 -6.84
C TRP A 174 8.60 -14.35 -7.53
N ALA A 175 8.04 -15.38 -6.90
CA ALA A 175 7.93 -16.70 -7.49
C ALA A 175 6.78 -16.83 -8.51
N GLY A 176 5.96 -15.79 -8.72
CA GLY A 176 4.79 -15.84 -9.59
C GLY A 176 3.66 -16.73 -9.05
N ARG A 177 3.57 -16.91 -7.73
CA ARG A 177 2.63 -17.82 -7.02
C ARG A 177 1.46 -17.09 -6.37
N LEU A 178 1.07 -15.93 -6.89
CA LEU A 178 -0.05 -15.11 -6.38
C LEU A 178 -1.43 -15.65 -6.77
N GLY A 179 -1.47 -16.80 -7.45
CA GLY A 179 -2.67 -17.30 -8.09
C GLY A 179 -2.88 -16.61 -9.44
N THR A 180 -3.42 -17.35 -10.39
CA THR A 180 -4.09 -16.83 -11.56
C THR A 180 -5.52 -17.30 -11.45
N ALA A 181 -6.50 -16.44 -11.71
CA ALA A 181 -7.80 -16.94 -12.15
C ALA A 181 -7.53 -17.85 -13.35
N THR A 182 -7.75 -19.16 -13.17
CA THR A 182 -7.97 -20.09 -14.29
C THR A 182 -9.42 -20.03 -14.70
#